data_AF-A0A7V6QQ12-F1
#
_entry.id   AF-A0A7V6QQ12-F1
#
_cell.length_a   1.000
_cell.length_b   1.000
_cell.length_c   1.000
_cell.angle_alpha   90.00
_cell.angle_beta   90.00
_cell.angle_gamma   90.00
#
_symmetry.space_group_name_H-M   'P 1'
#
loop_
_entity.id
_entity.type
_entity.pdbx_description
1 polymer ?
#
loop_
_entity_poly.entity_id
_entity_poly.type
_entity_poly.pdbx_seq_one_letter_code
_entity_poly.pdbx_strand_id
1 'polypeptide(L)' 'MDDLENRINQLKSELVRIAELTGLNSHDTISCSQKLDELIIVYQKHLQNKNNNIPVLA' A
#
# COMPACT_ATOMS: atom_id res chain seq x y z
N MET A 1 -7.22 10.18 -8.78
CA MET A 1 -6.95 9.75 -7.39
C MET A 1 -7.39 8.30 -7.24
N ASP A 2 -8.51 7.98 -7.87
CA ASP A 2 -9.08 6.64 -8.05
C ASP A 2 -8.10 5.63 -8.65
N ASP A 3 -7.21 6.03 -9.57
CA ASP A 3 -6.21 5.12 -10.14
C ASP A 3 -5.20 4.58 -9.11
N LEU A 4 -4.78 5.41 -8.16
CA LEU A 4 -3.80 5.01 -7.15
C LEU A 4 -4.43 4.13 -6.08
N GLU A 5 -5.66 4.44 -5.69
CA GLU A 5 -6.47 3.63 -4.78
C GLU A 5 -6.81 2.26 -5.40
N ASN A 6 -7.19 2.22 -6.67
CA ASN A 6 -7.39 0.98 -7.42
C ASN A 6 -6.11 0.14 -7.48
N ARG A 7 -4.95 0.78 -7.71
CA ARG A 7 -3.65 0.10 -7.71
C ARG A 7 -3.34 -0.52 -6.34
N ILE A 8 -3.63 0.19 -5.24
CA ILE A 8 -3.45 -0.31 -3.88
C ILE A 8 -4.36 -1.51 -3.62
N ASN A 9 -5.64 -1.43 -3.99
CA ASN A 9 -6.60 -2.53 -3.81
C ASN A 9 -6.21 -3.78 -4.62
N GLN A 10 -5.72 -3.58 -5.85
CA GLN A 10 -5.18 -4.67 -6.68
C GLN A 10 -3.97 -5.33 -6.00
N LEU A 11 -2.98 -4.53 -5.59
CA LEU A 11 -1.77 -5.06 -4.96
C LEU A 11 -2.07 -5.74 -3.61
N LYS A 12 -3.04 -5.24 -2.85
CA LYS A 12 -3.49 -5.85 -1.60
C LYS A 12 -4.12 -7.23 -1.83
N SER A 13 -4.93 -7.35 -2.89
CA SER A 13 -5.53 -8.63 -3.29
C SER A 13 -4.47 -9.62 -3.77
N GLU A 14 -3.48 -9.13 -4.53
CA GLU A 14 -2.35 -9.93 -5.00
C GLU A 14 -1.48 -10.42 -3.84
N LEU A 15 -1.20 -9.56 -2.85
CA LEU A 15 -0.46 -9.92 -1.65
C LEU A 15 -1.15 -11.01 -0.84
N VAL A 16 -2.47 -10.90 -0.63
CA VAL A 16 -3.24 -11.95 0.06
C VAL A 16 -3.09 -13.27 -0.68
N ARG A 17 -3.22 -13.26 -2.01
CA ARG A 17 -3.08 -14.47 -2.83
C ARG A 17 -1.67 -15.06 -2.78
N ILE A 18 -0.62 -14.24 -2.81
CA ILE A 18 0.77 -14.70 -2.71
C ILE A 18 1.04 -15.26 -1.31
N ALA A 19 0.51 -14.62 -0.26
CA ALA A 19 0.62 -15.10 1.12
C ALA A 19 -0.08 -16.44 1.33
N GLU A 20 -1.26 -16.63 0.72
CA GLU A 20 -1.98 -17.91 0.75
C GLU A 20 -1.21 -19.01 0.01
N LEU A 21 -0.54 -18.69 -1.10
CA LEU A 21 0.19 -19.66 -1.93
C LEU A 21 1.57 -20.01 -1.40
N THR A 22 2.32 -19.01 -0.92
CA THR A 22 3.75 -19.16 -0.55
C THR A 22 3.99 -19.08 0.95
N GLY A 23 2.97 -18.69 1.72
CA GLY A 23 3.08 -18.42 3.15
C GLY A 23 3.59 -17.02 3.45
N LEU A 24 3.25 -16.52 4.64
CA LEU A 24 3.60 -15.17 5.10
C LEU A 24 5.12 -14.92 5.21
N ASN A 25 5.91 -15.99 5.39
CA ASN A 25 7.36 -15.91 5.55
C ASN A 25 8.13 -16.10 4.22
N SER A 26 7.43 -16.27 3.10
CA SER A 26 8.09 -16.31 1.80
C SER A 26 8.72 -14.95 1.49
N HIS A 27 9.89 -14.98 0.88
CA HIS A 27 10.54 -13.79 0.35
C HIS A 27 9.61 -13.02 -0.62
N ASP A 28 8.76 -13.75 -1.36
CA ASP A 28 7.80 -13.15 -2.27
C ASP A 28 6.69 -12.38 -1.53
N THR A 29 6.16 -12.94 -0.44
CA THR A 29 5.16 -12.27 0.40
C THR A 29 5.73 -11.04 1.08
N ILE A 30 6.97 -11.12 1.59
CA ILE A 30 7.67 -9.99 2.22
C ILE A 30 7.95 -8.89 1.19
N SER A 31 8.46 -9.25 0.00
CA SER A 31 8.72 -8.27 -1.07
C SER A 31 7.43 -7.61 -1.56
N CYS A 32 6.34 -8.37 -1.66
CA CYS A 32 5.03 -7.83 -2.01
C CYS A 32 4.51 -6.86 -0.93
N SER A 33 4.70 -7.19 0.35
CA SER A 33 4.31 -6.32 1.48
C SER A 33 5.05 -5.00 1.46
N GLN A 34 6.36 -5.03 1.23
CA GLN A 34 7.18 -3.82 1.16
C GLN A 34 6.75 -2.91 0.02
N LYS A 35 6.47 -3.48 -1.16
CA LYS A 35 5.96 -2.71 -2.32
C LYS A 35 4.59 -2.09 -2.06
N LEU A 36 3.71 -2.80 -1.35
CA LEU A 36 2.41 -2.27 -0.95
C LEU A 36 2.56 -1.12 0.04
N ASP A 37 3.43 -1.26 1.05
CA ASP A 37 3.71 -0.20 2.03
C ASP A 37 4.27 1.06 1.36
N GLU A 38 5.20 0.92 0.39
CA GLU A 38 5.71 2.06 -0.38
C GLU A 38 4.61 2.80 -1.14
N LEU A 39 3.69 2.06 -1.79
CA LEU A 39 2.56 2.65 -2.50
C LEU A 39 1.58 3.35 -1.56
N ILE A 40 1.33 2.78 -0.38
CA ILE A 40 0.50 3.40 0.67
C ILE A 40 1.16 4.71 1.15
N ILE A 41 2.47 4.71 1.41
CA ILE A 41 3.21 5.91 1.81
C ILE A 41 3.12 7.00 0.74
N VAL A 42 3.29 6.64 -0.54
CA VAL A 42 3.14 7.59 -1.66
C VAL A 42 1.72 8.15 -1.71
N TYR A 43 0.69 7.29 -1.59
CA TYR A 43 -0.71 7.72 -1.55
C TYR A 43 -1.02 8.64 -0.37
N GLN A 44 -0.53 8.30 0.83
CA GLN A 44 -0.65 9.12 2.03
C GLN A 44 0.05 10.47 1.87
N LYS A 45 1.25 10.51 1.29
CA LYS A 45 1.95 11.77 0.98
C LYS A 45 1.17 12.62 -0.02
N HIS A 46 0.60 12.01 -1.05
CA HIS A 46 -0.26 12.71 -2.01
C HIS A 46 -1.54 13.27 -1.37
N LEU A 47 -2.14 12.53 -0.43
CA LEU A 47 -3.28 12.99 0.37
C LEU A 47 -2.89 14.13 1.31
N GLN A 48 -1.75 14.01 2.02
CA GLN A 48 -1.23 15.06 2.90
C GLN A 48 -0.93 16.35 2.13
N ASN A 49 -0.37 16.24 0.92
CA ASN A 49 -0.10 17.41 0.08
C ASN A 49 -1.38 18.09 -0.44
N LYS A 50 -2.50 17.36 -0.51
CA LYS A 50 -3.85 17.91 -0.70
C LYS A 50 -4.47 18.48 0.59
N ASN A 51 -4.03 18.01 1.75
CA ASN A 51 -4.49 18.38 3.09
C ASN A 51 -3.60 19.41 3.80
N ASN A 52 -2.80 20.22 3.09
CA ASN A 52 -2.12 21.40 3.66
C ASN A 52 -3.09 22.51 4.15
N ASN A 53 -4.34 22.15 4.48
CA ASN A 53 -5.29 22.95 5.24
C ASN A 53 -5.69 22.33 6.59
N ILE A 54 -5.15 21.18 7.05
CA ILE A 54 -5.47 20.68 8.41
C ILE A 54 -4.22 20.05 9.08
N PRO A 55 -3.88 20.43 10.33
CA PRO A 55 -2.62 20.05 10.98
C PRO A 55 -2.58 18.58 11.37
N VAL A 56 -1.38 18.02 11.29
CA VAL A 56 -1.01 16.68 11.79
C VAL A 56 -1.39 16.53 13.26
N LEU A 57 -2.07 15.45 13.63
CA LEU A 57 -2.18 15.02 15.03
C LEU A 57 -1.03 14.02 15.27
N ALA A 58 -0.16 14.41 16.20
CA ALA A 58 0.92 13.60 16.76
C ALA A 58 0.37 12.45 17.63
#